data_AF-A0A553AC78-F1
#
_entry.id   AF-A0A553AC78-F1
#
_cell.length_a   1.000
_cell.length_b   1.000
_cell.length_c   1.000
_cell.angle_alpha   90.00
_cell.angle_beta   90.00
_cell.angle_gamma   90.00
#
_symmetry.space_group_name_H-M   'P 1'
#
loop_
_entity.id
_entity.type
_entity.pdbx_description
1 polymer ?
#
loop_
_entity_poly.entity_id
_entity_poly.type
_entity_poly.pdbx_seq_one_letter_code
_entity_poly.pdbx_strand_id
1 'polypeptide(L)'
;MTLVTDLPGRILIGTAAVGLLVFAVLSWRARPKLAIDGDALIYRGWVSTRRLTRPDISLIRITEFRRIGRTVRLLEIDTTDDRLLVLSRWDVGTDPLRVLDALTDAGFARGAGR
;
A
#
# COMPACT_ATOMS: atom_id res chain seq x y z
N MET A 1 36.04 -33.09 -19.32
CA MET A 1 34.69 -33.21 -18.73
C MET A 1 34.77 -32.89 -17.24
N THR A 2 34.79 -31.61 -16.88
CA THR A 2 34.71 -31.20 -15.46
C THR A 2 33.25 -31.01 -15.09
N LEU A 3 32.52 -32.13 -15.06
CA LEU A 3 31.24 -32.21 -14.37
C LEU A 3 31.50 -32.34 -12.86
N VAL A 4 32.34 -31.47 -12.31
CA VAL A 4 32.34 -31.19 -10.87
C VAL A 4 31.27 -30.13 -10.75
N THR A 5 30.11 -30.54 -10.28
CA THR A 5 29.04 -29.65 -9.84
C THR A 5 29.65 -28.47 -9.10
N ASP A 6 29.57 -27.27 -9.69
CA ASP A 6 30.12 -26.06 -9.10
C ASP A 6 29.29 -25.71 -7.86
N LEU A 7 29.64 -26.36 -6.74
CA LEU A 7 28.96 -26.29 -5.46
C LEU A 7 28.82 -24.84 -4.99
N PRO A 8 29.86 -23.98 -5.11
CA PRO A 8 29.73 -22.55 -4.81
C PRO A 8 28.69 -21.86 -5.69
N GLY A 9 28.69 -22.11 -7.00
CA GLY A 9 27.73 -21.53 -7.95
C GLY A 9 26.28 -21.92 -7.64
N ARG A 10 26.04 -23.18 -7.26
CA ARG A 10 24.71 -23.66 -6.84
C ARG A 10 24.24 -23.03 -5.54
N ILE A 11 25.13 -22.84 -4.57
CA ILE A 11 24.81 -22.16 -3.30
C ILE A 11 24.44 -20.70 -3.57
N LEU A 12 25.21 -19.99 -4.41
CA LEU A 12 24.92 -18.60 -4.79
C LEU A 12 23.57 -18.48 -5.50
N ILE A 13 23.32 -19.30 -6.52
CA ILE A 13 22.05 -19.31 -7.26
C ILE A 13 20.88 -19.65 -6.34
N GLY A 14 21.03 -20.67 -5.47
CA GLY A 14 20.00 -21.04 -4.50
C GLY A 14 19.68 -19.90 -3.54
N THR A 15 20.70 -19.22 -3.02
CA THR A 15 20.54 -18.06 -2.13
C THR A 15 19.85 -16.90 -2.84
N ALA A 16 20.25 -16.59 -4.07
CA ALA A 16 19.61 -15.55 -4.86
C ALA A 16 18.13 -15.88 -5.16
N ALA A 17 17.84 -17.13 -5.51
CA ALA A 17 16.48 -17.58 -5.77
C ALA A 17 15.59 -17.48 -4.51
N VAL A 18 16.10 -17.90 -3.35
CA VAL A 18 15.39 -17.75 -2.07
C VAL A 18 15.17 -16.27 -1.75
N GLY A 19 16.19 -15.42 -1.91
CA GLY A 19 16.06 -13.98 -1.71
C GLY A 19 14.99 -13.36 -2.61
N LEU A 20 14.96 -13.74 -3.90
CA LEU A 20 13.95 -13.29 -4.85
C LEU A 20 12.55 -13.80 -4.50
N LEU A 21 12.42 -15.05 -4.05
CA LEU A 21 11.13 -15.60 -3.61
C LEU A 21 10.61 -14.89 -2.37
N VAL A 22 11.46 -14.66 -1.36
CA VAL A 22 11.10 -13.88 -0.17
C VAL A 22 10.70 -12.47 -0.59
N PHE A 23 11.50 -11.81 -1.42
CA PHE A 23 11.19 -10.47 -1.93
C PHE A 23 9.86 -10.43 -2.69
N ALA A 24 9.58 -11.41 -3.55
CA ALA A 24 8.34 -11.51 -4.31
C ALA A 24 7.14 -11.73 -3.38
N VAL A 25 7.25 -12.64 -2.41
CA VAL A 25 6.19 -12.90 -1.42
C VAL A 25 5.91 -11.65 -0.58
N LEU A 26 6.95 -10.97 -0.10
CA LEU A 26 6.82 -9.73 0.67
C LEU A 26 6.19 -8.61 -0.18
N SER A 27 6.60 -8.48 -1.44
CA SER A 27 6.05 -7.49 -2.38
C SER A 27 4.60 -7.78 -2.75
N TRP A 28 4.24 -9.07 -2.87
CA TRP A 28 2.89 -9.53 -3.20
C TRP A 28 1.94 -9.35 -2.02
N ARG A 29 2.37 -9.68 -0.80
CA ARG A 29 1.54 -9.61 0.41
C ARG A 29 1.10 -8.17 0.77
N ALA A 30 1.71 -7.17 0.13
CA ALA A 30 1.41 -5.75 0.32
C ALA A 30 0.15 -5.24 -0.42
N ARG A 31 -0.69 -6.11 -1.00
CA ARG A 31 -1.82 -5.68 -1.87
C ARG A 31 -3.14 -6.34 -1.44
N PRO A 32 -4.27 -5.62 -1.24
CA PRO A 32 -4.44 -4.18 -1.00
C PRO A 32 -4.28 -3.86 0.50
N LYS A 33 -3.51 -2.82 0.83
CA LYS A 33 -3.41 -2.37 2.24
C LYS A 33 -4.68 -1.72 2.76
N LEU A 34 -5.65 -1.41 1.90
CA LEU A 34 -6.86 -0.69 2.26
C LEU A 34 -8.08 -1.45 1.75
N ALA A 35 -8.99 -1.82 2.66
CA ALA A 35 -10.24 -2.49 2.33
C ALA A 35 -11.39 -1.87 3.12
N ILE A 36 -12.56 -1.78 2.51
CA ILE A 36 -13.79 -1.40 3.20
C ILE A 36 -14.44 -2.69 3.72
N ASP A 37 -14.65 -2.77 5.02
CA ASP A 37 -15.31 -3.89 5.70
C ASP A 37 -16.50 -3.37 6.53
N GLY A 38 -17.66 -3.35 5.89
CA GLY A 38 -18.88 -2.77 6.46
C GLY A 38 -18.67 -1.29 6.77
N ASP A 39 -18.73 -0.94 8.05
CA ASP A 39 -18.59 0.43 8.53
C ASP A 39 -17.16 0.82 8.94
N ALA A 40 -16.17 -0.01 8.62
CA ALA A 40 -14.78 0.29 8.90
C ALA A 40 -13.87 0.15 7.70
N LEU A 41 -12.82 0.96 7.71
CA LEU A 41 -11.70 0.90 6.81
C LEU A 41 -10.59 0.07 7.45
N ILE A 42 -10.25 -1.05 6.82
CA ILE A 42 -9.18 -1.94 7.26
C ILE A 42 -7.89 -1.52 6.58
N TYR A 43 -6.96 -0.99 7.37
CA TYR A 43 -5.59 -0.74 6.96
C TYR A 43 -4.68 -1.89 7.38
N ARG A 44 -4.16 -2.65 6.42
CA ARG A 44 -3.19 -3.72 6.67
C ARG A 44 -1.77 -3.22 6.43
N GLY A 45 -1.07 -2.93 7.52
CA GLY A 45 0.38 -2.73 7.52
C GLY A 45 1.13 -4.05 7.40
N TRP A 46 2.46 -3.97 7.39
CA TRP A 46 3.34 -5.15 7.29
C TRP A 46 3.20 -6.10 8.47
N VAL A 47 3.02 -5.56 9.67
CA VAL A 47 2.99 -6.32 10.94
C VAL A 47 1.62 -6.22 11.64
N SER A 48 0.86 -5.17 11.38
CA SER A 48 -0.39 -4.87 12.10
C SER A 48 -1.51 -4.58 11.12
N THR A 49 -2.70 -5.10 11.44
CA THR A 49 -3.95 -4.69 10.78
C THR A 49 -4.68 -3.75 11.72
N ARG A 50 -5.13 -2.61 11.20
CA ARG A 50 -5.89 -1.61 11.94
C ARG A 50 -7.27 -1.46 11.33
N ARG A 51 -8.26 -1.32 12.19
CA ARG A 51 -9.64 -1.02 11.85
C ARG A 51 -9.88 0.43 12.18
N LEU A 52 -10.21 1.25 11.18
CA LEU A 52 -10.53 2.66 11.31
C LEU A 52 -12.01 2.84 11.01
N THR A 53 -12.79 3.26 11.99
CA THR A 53 -14.19 3.62 11.80
C THR A 53 -14.28 5.07 11.32
N ARG A 54 -15.44 5.50 10.83
CA ARG A 54 -15.67 6.89 10.40
C ARG A 54 -15.26 7.95 11.43
N PRO A 55 -15.59 7.83 12.74
CA PRO A 55 -15.17 8.83 13.73
C PRO A 55 -13.66 8.83 13.99
N ASP A 56 -12.94 7.75 13.66
CA ASP A 56 -11.48 7.70 13.79
C ASP A 56 -10.77 8.48 12.68
N ILE A 57 -11.49 8.87 11.62
CA ILE A 57 -10.96 9.55 10.44
C ILE A 57 -11.28 11.04 10.55
N SER A 58 -10.24 11.86 10.60
CA SER A 58 -10.39 13.32 10.68
C SER A 58 -10.47 13.94 9.29
N LEU A 59 -9.60 13.52 8.36
CA LEU A 59 -9.55 14.04 6.99
C LEU A 59 -9.03 12.98 6.03
N ILE A 60 -9.63 12.92 4.83
CA ILE A 60 -9.07 12.16 3.71
C ILE A 60 -8.84 13.14 2.57
N ARG A 61 -7.63 13.17 2.01
CA ARG A 61 -7.27 14.08 0.91
C ARG A 61 -6.30 13.47 -0.09
N ILE A 62 -6.16 14.13 -1.23
CA ILE A 62 -5.12 13.82 -2.22
C ILE A 62 -4.05 14.89 -2.16
N THR A 63 -2.80 14.46 -2.04
CA THR A 63 -1.63 15.32 -2.25
C THR A 63 -0.99 14.96 -3.58
N GLU A 64 -0.77 15.96 -4.43
CA GLU A 64 -0.13 15.80 -5.72
C GLU A 64 1.28 16.38 -5.74
N PHE A 65 2.22 15.63 -6.31
CA PHE A 65 3.60 16.07 -6.54
C PHE A 65 3.91 16.02 -8.04
N ARG A 66 4.47 17.11 -8.58
CA ARG A 66 5.04 17.11 -9.93
C ARG A 66 6.54 16.79 -9.86
N ARG A 67 6.95 15.68 -10.48
CA ARG A 67 8.34 15.39 -10.84
C ARG A 67 8.54 15.59 -12.34
N ILE A 68 9.80 15.56 -12.79
CA ILE A 68 10.20 15.71 -14.20
C ILE A 68 9.33 14.79 -15.09
N GLY A 69 8.34 15.38 -15.78
CA GLY A 69 7.42 14.69 -16.68
C GLY A 69 6.36 13.78 -16.05
N ARG A 70 6.21 13.72 -14.72
CA ARG A 70 5.25 12.81 -14.06
C ARG A 70 4.59 13.43 -12.84
N THR A 71 3.25 13.39 -12.81
CA THR A 71 2.47 13.67 -11.60
C THR A 71 2.32 12.40 -10.78
N VAL A 72 2.62 12.51 -9.48
CA VAL A 72 2.41 11.45 -8.50
C VAL A 72 1.33 11.92 -7.52
N ARG A 73 0.34 11.07 -7.30
CA ARG A 73 -0.74 11.30 -6.32
C ARG A 73 -0.54 10.39 -5.12
N LEU A 74 -0.77 10.93 -3.93
CA LEU A 74 -0.82 10.19 -2.68
C LEU A 74 -2.19 10.42 -2.04
N LEU A 75 -2.79 9.34 -1.52
CA LEU A 75 -3.96 9.42 -0.67
C LEU A 75 -3.49 9.55 0.77
N GLU A 76 -3.89 10.63 1.43
CA GLU A 76 -3.61 10.90 2.83
C GLU A 76 -4.87 10.68 3.66
N ILE A 77 -4.74 9.94 4.75
CA ILE A 77 -5.80 9.72 5.74
C ILE A 77 -5.24 10.18 7.09
N ASP A 78 -5.73 11.32 7.54
CA ASP A 78 -5.53 11.79 8.89
C ASP A 78 -6.56 11.13 9.81
N THR A 79 -6.10 10.79 11.00
CA THR A 79 -6.89 10.10 12.02
C THR A 79 -6.96 10.95 13.29
N THR A 80 -7.96 10.71 14.13
CA THR A 80 -8.15 11.46 15.37
C THR A 80 -7.10 11.13 16.44
N ASP A 81 -6.34 10.05 16.28
CA ASP A 81 -5.20 9.71 17.14
C ASP A 81 -3.86 10.30 16.63
N ASP A 82 -3.94 11.41 15.88
CA ASP A 82 -2.83 12.19 15.33
C ASP A 82 -1.91 11.39 14.40
N ARG A 83 -2.44 10.39 13.70
CA ARG A 83 -1.69 9.61 12.71
C ARG A 83 -2.07 10.01 11.29
N LEU A 84 -1.05 10.06 10.45
CA LEU A 84 -1.18 10.28 9.01
C LEU A 84 -0.80 9.00 8.27
N LEU A 85 -1.76 8.41 7.56
CA LEU A 85 -1.51 7.32 6.63
C LEU A 85 -1.34 7.88 5.22
N VAL A 86 -0.18 7.65 4.60
CA VAL A 86 0.11 8.08 3.23
C VAL A 86 0.18 6.86 2.33
N LEU A 87 -0.71 6.80 1.36
CA LEU A 87 -0.89 5.66 0.47
C LEU A 87 -0.65 6.06 -0.97
N SER A 88 0.28 5.36 -1.61
CA SER A 88 0.56 5.52 -3.03
C SER A 88 -0.29 4.56 -3.87
N ARG A 89 -0.29 4.75 -5.19
CA ARG A 89 -0.88 3.78 -6.15
C ARG A 89 -0.36 2.35 -5.99
N TRP A 90 0.83 2.17 -5.42
CA TRP A 90 1.39 0.84 -5.17
C TRP A 90 0.71 0.16 -3.98
N ASP A 91 0.36 0.92 -2.94
CA ASP A 91 -0.28 0.43 -1.72
C ASP A 91 -1.75 0.05 -1.95
N VAL A 92 -2.46 0.86 -2.74
CA VAL A 92 -3.90 0.65 -3.02
C VAL A 92 -4.19 -0.11 -4.31
N GLY A 93 -3.18 -0.32 -5.17
CA GLY A 93 -3.30 -1.10 -6.41
C GLY A 93 -3.94 -0.37 -7.59
N THR A 94 -4.54 0.81 -7.38
CA THR A 94 -5.19 1.63 -8.42
C THR A 94 -4.82 3.12 -8.26
N ASP A 95 -5.40 4.01 -9.07
CA ASP A 95 -5.24 5.46 -8.91
C ASP A 95 -5.82 5.92 -7.55
N PRO A 96 -5.02 6.57 -6.69
CA PRO A 96 -5.48 7.16 -5.43
C PRO A 96 -6.75 8.00 -5.54
N LEU A 97 -6.94 8.72 -6.65
CA LEU A 97 -8.15 9.53 -6.84
C LEU A 97 -9.41 8.65 -6.92
N ARG A 98 -9.35 7.52 -7.64
CA ARG A 98 -10.46 6.56 -7.69
C ARG A 98 -10.73 5.91 -6.34
N VAL A 99 -9.71 5.77 -5.49
CA VAL A 99 -9.91 5.28 -4.13
C VAL A 99 -10.61 6.35 -3.29
N LEU A 100 -10.24 7.63 -3.42
CA LEU A 100 -10.95 8.72 -2.75
C LEU A 100 -12.43 8.75 -3.17
N ASP A 101 -12.72 8.60 -4.46
CA ASP A 101 -14.10 8.52 -4.95
C ASP A 101 -14.87 7.37 -4.27
N ALA A 102 -14.29 6.16 -4.26
CA ALA A 102 -14.91 5.01 -3.60
C ALA A 102 -15.08 5.18 -2.08
N LEU A 103 -14.13 5.83 -1.41
CA LEU A 103 -14.23 6.15 0.02
C LEU A 103 -15.29 7.22 0.28
N THR A 104 -15.49 8.15 -0.65
CA THR A 104 -16.55 9.16 -0.60
C THR A 104 -17.91 8.50 -0.78
N ASP A 105 -18.06 7.62 -1.77
CA ASP A 105 -19.29 6.86 -2.02
C ASP A 105 -19.66 5.96 -0.83
N ALA A 106 -18.67 5.40 -0.15
CA ALA A 106 -18.88 4.62 1.08
C ALA A 106 -19.12 5.49 2.34
N GLY A 107 -18.94 6.80 2.23
CA GLY A 107 -19.17 7.78 3.30
C GLY A 107 -18.06 7.87 4.35
N PHE A 108 -16.83 7.46 4.01
CA PHE A 108 -15.62 7.67 4.82
C PHE A 108 -14.96 9.02 4.55
N ALA A 109 -15.00 9.49 3.30
CA ALA A 109 -14.56 10.82 2.94
C ALA A 109 -15.77 11.74 2.81
N ARG A 110 -15.73 12.90 3.47
CA ARG A 110 -16.57 14.01 3.05
C ARG A 110 -15.86 14.64 1.87
N GLY A 111 -16.42 14.50 0.67
CA GLY A 111 -15.86 15.13 -0.53
C GLY A 111 -15.53 16.58 -0.23
N ALA A 112 -14.36 17.05 -0.68
CA ALA A 112 -13.83 18.37 -0.36
C ALA A 112 -14.94 19.42 -0.53
N GLY A 113 -15.50 19.86 0.60
CA GLY A 113 -16.41 20.98 0.64
C GLY A 113 -15.67 22.16 0.03
N ARG A 114 -16.31 22.78 -0.96
CA ARG A 114 -15.91 24.02 -1.61
C ARG A 114 -15.23 25.01 -0.66
#